data_AF-A0A3M0WGE8-F1
#
_entry.id   AF-A0A3M0WGE8-F1
#
_cell.length_a   1.000
_cell.length_b   1.000
_cell.length_c   1.000
_cell.angle_alpha   90.00
_cell.angle_beta   90.00
_cell.angle_gamma   90.00
#
_symmetry.space_group_name_H-M   'P 1'
#
loop_
_entity.id
_entity.type
_entity.pdbx_description
1 polymer ?
#
loop_
_entity_poly.entity_id
_entity_poly.type
_entity_poly.pdbx_seq_one_letter_code
_entity_poly.pdbx_strand_id
1 'polypeptide(L)'
;MARKAGIIDRSHIKKLKKIKDPEQRTEGLKYLVASLLKLKAMDFESNCPKKRSLKLEARLSLLSAKIKLLETSHSKQDYSAVKKLIEEIEEELSKCSAS
;
A
#
# COMPACT_ATOMS: atom_id res chain seq x y z
N MET A 1 23.55 8.42 -11.85
CA MET A 1 22.79 8.75 -10.62
C MET A 1 21.42 8.09 -10.70
N ALA A 2 21.25 6.90 -10.12
CA ALA A 2 19.95 6.24 -10.05
C ALA A 2 19.09 6.98 -9.02
N ARG A 3 18.12 7.77 -9.49
CA ARG A 3 17.14 8.42 -8.63
C ARG A 3 16.44 7.30 -7.86
N LYS A 4 16.56 7.30 -6.54
CA LYS A 4 15.82 6.42 -5.62
C LYS A 4 14.34 6.58 -5.96
N ALA A 5 13.78 5.65 -6.76
CA ALA A 5 12.36 5.39 -6.73
C ALA A 5 12.05 5.12 -5.26
N GLY A 6 11.25 5.99 -4.65
CA GLY A 6 10.89 5.95 -3.24
C GLY A 6 10.02 4.73 -2.98
N ILE A 7 10.62 3.55 -3.08
CA ILE A 7 10.07 2.27 -2.67
C ILE A 7 9.67 2.50 -1.23
N ILE A 8 8.39 2.33 -0.95
CA ILE A 8 7.88 2.27 0.41
C ILE A 8 8.78 1.33 1.17
N ASP A 9 9.65 1.91 1.98
CA ASP A 9 10.60 1.10 2.70
C ASP A 9 9.79 0.23 3.65
N ARG A 10 9.97 -1.10 3.60
CA ARG A 10 9.29 -2.06 4.51
C ARG A 10 9.43 -1.64 5.98
N SER A 11 10.38 -0.77 6.32
CA SER A 11 10.48 -0.11 7.62
C SER A 11 9.28 0.78 7.99
N HIS A 12 8.54 1.38 7.05
CA HIS A 12 7.31 2.14 7.33
C HIS A 12 6.18 1.23 7.82
N ILE A 13 5.98 0.06 7.20
CA ILE A 13 5.00 -0.94 7.64
C ILE A 13 5.42 -1.52 9.01
N LYS A 14 6.72 -1.76 9.23
CA LYS A 14 7.23 -2.17 10.54
C LYS A 14 7.05 -1.09 11.62
N LYS A 15 7.20 0.20 11.27
CA LYS A 15 6.94 1.32 12.19
C LYS A 15 5.46 1.40 12.56
N LEU A 16 4.54 1.21 11.60
CA LEU A 16 3.09 1.16 11.84
C LEU A 16 2.68 0.10 12.86
N LYS A 17 3.33 -1.07 12.86
CA LYS A 17 3.09 -2.13 13.87
C LYS A 17 3.43 -1.70 15.30
N LYS A 18 4.35 -0.76 15.49
CA LYS A 18 4.83 -0.32 16.82
C LYS A 18 4.02 0.84 17.40
N ILE A 19 3.29 1.59 16.56
CA ILE A 19 2.40 2.66 17.00
C ILE A 19 1.29 2.00 17.83
N LYS A 20 1.06 2.42 19.08
CA LYS A 20 -0.04 1.89 19.91
C LYS A 20 -1.34 2.66 19.69
N ASP A 21 -1.22 3.93 19.33
CA ASP A 21 -2.32 4.85 19.09
C ASP A 21 -3.06 4.52 17.78
N PRO A 22 -4.39 4.35 17.80
CA PRO A 22 -5.17 3.96 16.62
C PRO A 22 -5.26 5.07 15.56
N GLU A 23 -5.24 6.35 15.94
CA GLU A 23 -5.29 7.47 15.00
C GLU A 23 -3.96 7.61 14.26
N GLN A 24 -2.84 7.64 15.00
CA GLN A 24 -1.50 7.68 14.37
C GLN A 24 -1.25 6.45 13.48
N ARG A 25 -1.80 5.29 13.87
CA ARG A 25 -1.76 4.08 13.05
C ARG A 25 -2.52 4.25 11.74
N THR A 26 -3.70 4.83 11.78
CA THR A 26 -4.53 5.04 10.59
C THR A 26 -3.91 6.12 9.69
N GLU A 27 -3.37 7.19 10.28
CA GLU A 27 -2.68 8.24 9.54
C GLU A 27 -1.42 7.74 8.83
N GLY A 28 -0.60 6.92 9.50
CA GLY A 28 0.56 6.29 8.86
C GLY A 28 0.16 5.32 7.74
N LEU A 29 -0.98 4.63 7.86
CA LEU A 29 -1.52 3.78 6.80
C LEU A 29 -1.96 4.62 5.59
N LYS A 30 -2.65 5.75 5.81
CA LYS A 30 -3.00 6.68 4.73
C LYS A 30 -1.77 7.15 3.97
N TYR A 31 -0.71 7.54 4.69
CA TYR A 31 0.55 7.96 4.07
C TYR A 31 1.17 6.85 3.21
N LEU A 32 1.15 5.62 3.72
CA LEU A 32 1.66 4.46 3.00
C LEU A 32 0.89 4.23 1.69
N VAL A 33 -0.44 4.37 1.73
CA VAL A 33 -1.29 4.19 0.55
C VAL A 33 -1.16 5.32 -0.46
N ALA A 34 -1.08 6.56 -0.01
CA ALA A 34 -0.78 7.69 -0.89
C ALA A 34 0.57 7.48 -1.60
N SER A 35 1.56 6.93 -0.90
CA SER A 35 2.86 6.59 -1.50
C SER A 35 2.75 5.43 -2.49
N LEU A 36 1.97 4.38 -2.19
CA LEU A 36 1.72 3.24 -3.09
C LEU A 36 1.03 3.69 -4.38
N LEU A 37 0.02 4.57 -4.27
CA LEU A 37 -0.70 5.13 -5.40
C LEU A 37 0.20 5.98 -6.29
N LYS A 38 1.11 6.77 -5.70
CA LYS A 38 2.11 7.55 -6.45
C LYS A 38 3.12 6.65 -7.18
N LEU A 39 3.61 5.60 -6.53
CA LEU A 39 4.47 4.58 -7.15
C LEU A 39 3.76 3.90 -8.33
N LYS A 40 2.49 3.52 -8.17
CA LYS A 40 1.69 2.95 -9.27
C LYS A 40 1.63 3.90 -10.46
N ALA A 41 1.37 5.19 -10.21
CA ALA A 41 1.24 6.18 -11.28
C ALA A 41 2.53 6.40 -12.08
N MET A 42 3.71 6.15 -11.50
CA MET A 42 5.00 6.39 -12.15
C MET A 42 5.64 5.12 -12.75
N ASP A 43 5.51 3.96 -12.11
CA ASP A 43 6.31 2.76 -12.48
C ASP A 43 5.51 1.64 -13.18
N PHE A 44 4.17 1.63 -13.10
CA PHE A 44 3.40 0.43 -13.47
C PHE A 44 2.93 0.34 -14.91
N GLU A 45 2.60 1.46 -15.57
CA GLU A 45 2.19 1.43 -16.98
C GLU A 45 3.34 1.04 -17.92
N SER A 46 4.59 1.30 -17.50
CA SER A 46 5.77 1.02 -18.31
C SER A 46 6.40 -0.34 -18.04
N ASN A 47 6.35 -0.86 -16.80
CA ASN A 47 7.09 -2.07 -16.42
C ASN A 47 6.23 -3.32 -16.14
N CYS A 48 4.90 -3.23 -16.09
CA CYS A 48 4.06 -4.38 -15.74
C CYS A 48 3.00 -4.76 -16.79
N PRO A 49 2.72 -6.06 -17.03
CA PRO A 49 1.66 -6.49 -17.94
C PRO A 49 0.30 -5.90 -17.58
N LYS A 50 -0.49 -5.45 -18.58
CA LYS A 50 -1.84 -4.86 -18.43
C LYS A 50 -2.77 -5.62 -17.47
N LYS A 51 -2.71 -6.96 -17.46
CA LYS A 51 -3.51 -7.78 -16.52
C LYS A 51 -3.11 -7.58 -15.07
N ARG A 52 -1.80 -7.43 -14.77
CA ARG A 52 -1.29 -7.20 -13.42
C ARG A 52 -1.55 -5.77 -12.97
N SER A 53 -1.43 -4.78 -13.87
CA SER A 53 -1.74 -3.38 -13.52
C SER A 53 -3.20 -3.21 -13.11
N LEU A 54 -4.15 -3.84 -13.82
CA LEU A 54 -5.57 -3.87 -13.45
C LEU A 54 -5.83 -4.54 -12.10
N LYS A 55 -5.18 -5.68 -11.84
CA LYS A 55 -5.30 -6.38 -10.55
C LYS A 55 -4.78 -5.53 -9.39
N LEU A 56 -3.64 -4.86 -9.59
CA LEU A 56 -3.06 -3.96 -8.61
C LEU A 56 -3.95 -2.73 -8.36
N GLU A 57 -4.54 -2.18 -9.43
CA GLU A 57 -5.50 -1.08 -9.36
C GLU A 57 -6.72 -1.43 -8.51
N ALA A 58 -7.33 -2.58 -8.78
CA ALA A 58 -8.47 -3.06 -8.00
C ALA A 58 -8.08 -3.21 -6.51
N ARG A 59 -6.89 -3.76 -6.22
CA ARG A 59 -6.38 -3.90 -4.85
C ARG A 59 -6.10 -2.56 -4.17
N LEU A 60 -5.54 -1.58 -4.87
CA LEU A 60 -5.28 -0.24 -4.34
C LEU A 60 -6.58 0.53 -4.07
N SER A 61 -7.56 0.41 -4.96
CA SER A 61 -8.90 0.96 -4.74
C SER A 61 -9.58 0.32 -3.55
N LEU A 62 -9.49 -1.02 -3.41
CA LEU A 62 -10.02 -1.74 -2.26
C LEU A 62 -9.31 -1.33 -0.95
N LEU A 63 -8.00 -1.10 -1.01
CA LEU A 63 -7.20 -0.65 0.12
C LEU A 63 -7.61 0.76 0.57
N SER A 64 -7.81 1.68 -0.37
CA SER A 64 -8.30 3.03 -0.09
C SER A 64 -9.68 3.00 0.57
N ALA A 65 -10.60 2.18 0.05
CA ALA A 65 -11.92 1.98 0.65
C ALA A 65 -11.83 1.42 2.08
N LYS A 66 -10.97 0.42 2.31
CA LYS A 66 -10.80 -0.16 3.65
C LYS A 66 -10.14 0.79 4.64
N ILE A 67 -9.25 1.68 4.20
CA ILE A 67 -8.70 2.72 5.09
C ILE A 67 -9.78 3.72 5.51
N LYS A 68 -10.66 4.14 4.60
CA LYS A 68 -11.80 4.99 4.96
C LYS A 68 -12.74 4.31 5.97
N LEU A 69 -12.97 3.01 5.80
CA LEU A 69 -13.71 2.22 6.79
C LEU A 69 -12.96 2.14 8.13
N LEU A 70 -11.65 1.98 8.09
CA LEU A 70 -10.82 1.93 9.29
C LEU A 70 -10.79 3.27 10.05
N GLU A 71 -10.85 4.41 9.36
CA GLU A 71 -10.98 5.74 9.97
C GLU A 71 -12.28 5.91 10.77
N THR A 72 -13.31 5.16 10.40
CA THR A 72 -14.63 5.26 11.03
C THR A 72 -14.87 4.16 12.05
N SER A 73 -14.38 2.94 11.81
CA SER A 73 -14.60 1.78 12.68
C SER A 73 -13.52 1.57 13.73
N HIS A 74 -12.27 1.97 13.44
CA HIS A 74 -11.04 1.58 14.16
C HIS A 74 -10.98 0.07 14.51
N SER A 75 -11.68 -0.76 13.73
CA SER A 75 -11.83 -2.17 14.04
C SER A 75 -10.51 -2.91 13.83
N LYS A 76 -10.15 -3.77 14.79
CA LYS A 76 -8.99 -4.67 14.65
C LYS A 76 -9.10 -5.56 13.41
N GLN A 77 -10.31 -5.98 13.03
CA GLN A 77 -10.52 -6.80 11.83
C GLN A 77 -10.20 -6.02 10.55
N ASP A 78 -10.65 -4.77 10.47
CA ASP A 78 -10.34 -3.90 9.33
C ASP A 78 -8.83 -3.62 9.25
N TYR A 79 -8.17 -3.43 10.39
CA TYR A 79 -6.72 -3.22 10.45
C TYR A 79 -5.95 -4.42 9.89
N SER A 80 -6.36 -5.64 10.26
CA SER A 80 -5.77 -6.87 9.73
C SER A 80 -6.01 -7.04 8.23
N ALA A 81 -7.21 -6.68 7.76
CA ALA A 81 -7.54 -6.75 6.34
C ALA A 81 -6.72 -5.74 5.50
N VAL A 82 -6.59 -4.50 5.98
CA VAL A 82 -5.76 -3.45 5.37
C VAL A 82 -4.31 -3.91 5.29
N LYS A 83 -3.77 -4.47 6.37
CA LYS A 83 -2.40 -4.98 6.40
C LYS A 83 -2.18 -6.11 5.38
N LYS A 84 -3.09 -7.08 5.31
CA LYS A 84 -2.99 -8.18 4.33
C LYS A 84 -3.03 -7.65 2.89
N LEU A 85 -3.88 -6.67 2.61
CA LEU A 85 -3.93 -6.02 1.29
C LEU A 85 -2.63 -5.31 0.93
N ILE A 86 -1.99 -4.64 1.90
CA ILE A 86 -0.69 -4.01 1.68
C ILE A 86 0.37 -5.05 1.31
N GLU A 87 0.44 -6.16 2.05
CA GLU A 87 1.38 -7.27 1.75
C GLU A 87 1.12 -7.85 0.34
N GLU A 88 -0.14 -8.04 -0.04
CA GLU A 88 -0.52 -8.50 -1.38
C GLU A 88 -0.15 -7.51 -2.50
N ILE A 89 -0.25 -6.20 -2.24
CA ILE A 89 0.13 -5.14 -3.19
C ILE A 89 1.65 -5.11 -3.32
N GLU A 90 2.40 -5.14 -2.22
CA GLU A 90 3.86 -5.20 -2.25
C GLU A 90 4.37 -6.42 -3.04
N GLU A 91 3.73 -7.57 -2.88
CA GLU A 91 4.09 -8.76 -3.64
C GLU A 91 3.87 -8.59 -5.15
N GLU A 92 2.74 -8.02 -5.56
CA GLU A 92 2.47 -7.74 -6.98
C GLU A 92 3.40 -6.64 -7.52
N LEU A 93 3.69 -5.59 -6.74
CA LEU A 93 4.67 -4.54 -7.09
C LEU A 93 6.05 -5.17 -7.33
N SER A 94 6.50 -6.05 -6.44
CA SER A 94 7.79 -6.73 -6.56
C SER A 94 7.88 -7.63 -7.80
N LYS A 95 6.76 -8.19 -8.25
CA LYS A 95 6.70 -8.99 -9.49
C LYS A 95 6.75 -8.14 -10.76
N CYS A 96 6.52 -6.83 -10.65
CA CYS A 96 6.54 -5.89 -11.75
C CYS A 96 7.90 -5.18 -11.90
N SER A 97 8.66 -5.02 -10.82
CA SER A 97 10.01 -4.46 -10.84
C SER A 97 11.11 -5.50 -11.12
N ALA A 98 10.76 -6.78 -11.25
CA ALA A 98 11.67 -7.89 -11.53
C ALA A 98 11.71 -8.31 -13.01
N SER A 99 11.08 -7.54 -13.91
CA SER A 99 11.11 -7.75 -15.36
C SER A 99 12.04 -6.76 -16.05
#